data_AF-A0A973JPR5-F1
#
_entry.id   AF-A0A973JPR5-F1
#
_cell.length_a   1.000
_cell.length_b   1.000
_cell.length_c   1.000
_cell.angle_alpha   90.00
_cell.angle_beta   90.00
_cell.angle_gamma   90.00
#
_symmetry.space_group_name_H-M   'P 1'
#
loop_
_entity.id
_entity.type
_entity.pdbx_description
1 polymer ?
#
loop_
_entity_poly.entity_id
_entity_poly.type
_entity_poly.pdbx_seq_one_letter_code
_entity_poly.pdbx_strand_id
1 'polypeptide(L)'
;MNNTIIARNDNIQDSRSTTMSADLLSGHSVSSDSQKLYDIAKELNEMRHNAIRNQKTVHAVDKNNFIKAIAKKLFGREWKPQPVTIALLKRKESAIGASLFYSGRPNERVEFFNDNQKSWFFYQEVVDSNGVHHSTTLHYEVNPHGIMKVSNHTGMKCEYISGKEYENFMLSAQAYFNRVKKHLYSQE
;
A
#
# COMPACT_ATOMS: atom_id res chain seq x y z
N MET A 1 39.51 -64.27 1.71
CA MET A 1 40.34 -64.04 2.91
C MET A 1 39.82 -62.78 3.57
N ASN A 2 39.25 -62.94 4.76
CA ASN A 2 38.71 -61.88 5.60
C ASN A 2 39.83 -61.15 6.34
N ASN A 3 39.67 -59.86 6.59
CA ASN A 3 39.98 -59.26 7.88
C ASN A 3 39.14 -57.97 8.07
N THR A 4 38.14 -58.11 8.93
CA THR A 4 37.43 -57.05 9.65
C THR A 4 38.14 -56.84 10.99
N ILE A 5 38.18 -55.61 11.54
CA ILE A 5 38.06 -55.21 12.97
C ILE A 5 38.52 -53.74 13.12
N ILE A 6 37.99 -52.80 13.92
CA ILE A 6 36.73 -52.51 14.64
C ILE A 6 36.83 -51.02 15.07
N ALA A 7 35.68 -50.33 15.08
CA ALA A 7 35.26 -49.14 15.85
C ALA A 7 36.12 -47.87 15.92
N ARG A 8 35.50 -46.75 15.52
CA ARG A 8 35.04 -45.74 16.47
C ARG A 8 33.65 -45.22 16.07
N ASN A 9 32.80 -45.22 17.08
CA ASN A 9 31.40 -44.84 17.09
C ASN A 9 31.37 -43.48 17.80
N ASP A 10 30.98 -42.41 17.12
CA ASP A 10 30.58 -41.16 17.78
C ASP A 10 29.34 -40.62 17.07
N ASN A 11 28.22 -41.10 17.60
CA ASN A 11 26.90 -40.56 17.40
C ASN A 11 26.79 -39.29 18.26
N ILE A 12 26.80 -38.11 17.65
CA ILE A 12 26.25 -36.90 18.27
C ILE A 12 25.36 -36.22 17.21
N GLN A 13 24.08 -36.56 17.27
CA GLN A 13 23.03 -35.57 17.08
C GLN A 13 23.28 -34.45 18.09
N ASP A 14 23.56 -33.25 17.62
CA ASP A 14 23.21 -32.05 18.38
C ASP A 14 22.63 -30.99 17.46
N SER A 15 21.30 -31.01 17.42
CA SER A 15 20.42 -29.86 17.43
C SER A 15 21.11 -28.49 17.52
N ARG A 16 21.28 -27.83 16.37
CA ARG A 16 21.10 -26.37 16.31
C ARG A 16 19.67 -26.02 15.94
N SER A 17 18.74 -26.58 16.72
CA SER A 17 17.55 -25.85 17.15
C SER A 17 18.00 -24.87 18.23
N THR A 18 18.62 -23.77 17.82
CA THR A 18 18.78 -22.62 18.72
C THR A 18 17.43 -21.93 18.79
N THR A 19 16.59 -22.44 19.69
CA THR A 19 15.63 -21.69 20.51
C THR A 19 15.47 -20.21 20.16
N MET A 20 14.62 -19.90 19.18
CA MET A 20 13.84 -18.65 19.19
C MET A 20 12.78 -18.77 20.29
N SER A 21 13.19 -18.71 21.55
CA SER A 21 12.28 -18.73 22.70
C SER A 21 12.98 -18.16 23.93
N ALA A 22 13.05 -16.83 23.99
CA ALA A 22 13.21 -16.07 25.23
C ALA A 22 12.79 -14.58 25.09
N ASP A 23 12.79 -14.01 23.88
CA ASP A 23 12.42 -12.59 23.67
C ASP A 23 10.90 -12.33 23.48
N LEU A 24 10.07 -13.37 23.53
CA LEU A 24 8.63 -13.26 23.27
C LEU A 24 7.80 -12.77 24.47
N LEU A 25 8.43 -12.43 25.60
CA LEU A 25 7.73 -12.04 26.83
C LEU A 25 8.27 -10.77 27.52
N SER A 26 8.97 -9.88 26.80
CA SER A 26 9.33 -8.55 27.29
C SER A 26 8.77 -7.46 26.36
N GLY A 27 7.97 -6.55 26.91
CA GLY A 27 7.46 -5.27 26.35
C GLY A 27 7.53 -5.11 24.82
N HIS A 28 6.39 -5.24 24.14
CA HIS A 28 6.30 -5.17 22.67
C HIS A 28 6.79 -3.82 22.13
N SER A 29 8.07 -3.72 21.79
CA SER A 29 8.58 -2.61 20.98
C SER A 29 8.03 -2.76 19.58
N VAL A 30 7.25 -1.78 19.13
CA VAL A 30 6.82 -1.66 17.72
C VAL A 30 8.07 -1.65 16.85
N SER A 31 8.10 -2.46 15.79
CA SER A 31 9.20 -2.46 14.83
C SER A 31 9.39 -1.05 14.27
N SER A 32 10.64 -0.60 14.09
CA SER A 32 10.90 0.77 13.65
C SER A 32 10.24 1.09 12.30
N ASP A 33 10.10 0.09 11.42
CA ASP A 33 9.45 0.24 10.11
C ASP A 33 7.93 0.23 10.21
N SER A 34 7.34 -0.59 11.10
CA SER A 34 5.92 -0.49 11.42
C SER A 34 5.55 0.88 11.97
N GLN A 35 6.42 1.44 12.84
CA GLN A 35 6.21 2.78 13.39
C GLN A 35 6.25 3.85 12.29
N LYS A 36 7.23 3.80 11.38
CA LYS A 36 7.28 4.72 10.23
C LYS A 36 6.00 4.66 9.38
N LEU A 37 5.48 3.46 9.12
CA LEU A 37 4.24 3.30 8.36
C LEU A 37 3.02 3.84 9.09
N TYR A 38 2.95 3.67 10.42
CA TYR A 38 1.91 4.29 11.24
C TYR A 38 1.99 5.82 11.20
N ASP A 39 3.19 6.39 11.26
CA ASP A 39 3.41 7.83 11.18
C ASP A 39 2.98 8.37 9.81
N ILE A 40 3.36 7.70 8.72
CA ILE A 40 2.90 8.02 7.35
C ILE A 40 1.37 8.01 7.27
N ALA A 41 0.73 6.94 7.75
CA ALA A 41 -0.73 6.80 7.65
C ALA A 41 -1.46 7.85 8.50
N LYS A 42 -0.91 8.18 9.67
CA LYS A 42 -1.42 9.26 10.53
C LYS A 42 -1.33 10.62 9.83
N GLU A 43 -0.17 10.95 9.26
CA GLU A 43 0.02 12.23 8.56
C GLU A 43 -0.87 12.34 7.32
N LEU A 44 -1.03 11.26 6.54
CA LEU A 44 -1.99 11.21 5.44
C LEU A 44 -3.42 11.48 5.91
N ASN A 45 -3.82 10.87 7.02
CA ASN A 45 -5.15 11.10 7.59
C ASN A 45 -5.34 12.56 8.02
N GLU A 46 -4.35 13.17 8.66
CA GLU A 46 -4.38 14.59 9.04
C GLU A 46 -4.47 15.50 7.80
N MET A 47 -3.67 15.23 6.76
CA MET A 47 -3.72 15.98 5.50
C MET A 47 -5.10 15.87 4.81
N ARG A 48 -5.70 14.68 4.79
CA ARG A 48 -7.06 14.47 4.25
C ARG A 48 -8.09 15.35 4.98
N HIS A 49 -8.07 15.34 6.31
CA HIS A 49 -9.00 16.14 7.12
C HIS A 49 -8.76 17.65 6.96
N ASN A 50 -7.49 18.07 6.89
CA ASN A 50 -7.14 19.47 6.67
C ASN A 50 -7.57 19.95 5.27
N ALA A 51 -7.42 19.12 4.23
CA ALA A 51 -7.87 19.45 2.88
C ALA A 51 -9.40 19.63 2.78
N ILE A 52 -10.16 18.79 3.51
CA ILE A 52 -11.62 18.92 3.61
C ILE A 52 -12.00 20.19 4.38
N ARG A 53 -11.42 20.41 5.57
CA ARG A 53 -11.69 21.59 6.41
C ARG A 53 -11.44 22.89 5.65
N ASN A 54 -10.37 22.93 4.86
CA ASN A 54 -9.95 24.11 4.12
C ASN A 54 -10.58 24.22 2.71
N GLN A 55 -11.48 23.31 2.32
CA GLN A 55 -12.12 23.22 0.98
C GLN A 55 -11.15 23.30 -0.22
N LYS A 56 -9.87 22.95 -0.01
CA LYS A 56 -8.75 23.50 -0.78
C LYS A 56 -8.55 22.98 -2.21
N THR A 57 -9.46 22.20 -2.80
CA THR A 57 -9.17 21.56 -4.11
C THR A 57 -10.29 21.55 -5.16
N VAL A 58 -11.33 22.38 -5.04
CA VAL A 58 -12.33 22.54 -6.14
C VAL A 58 -12.38 23.97 -6.71
N HIS A 59 -11.69 24.92 -6.08
CA HIS A 59 -11.77 26.33 -6.48
C HIS A 59 -11.13 26.68 -7.85
N ALA A 60 -10.29 25.82 -8.44
CA ALA A 60 -9.74 26.06 -9.77
C ALA A 60 -10.77 25.84 -10.90
N VAL A 61 -11.66 24.85 -10.74
CA VAL A 61 -12.77 24.61 -11.69
C VAL A 61 -13.91 25.60 -11.45
N ASP A 62 -14.11 26.03 -10.19
CA ASP A 62 -15.11 27.06 -9.83
C ASP A 62 -14.92 28.40 -10.54
N LYS A 63 -13.67 28.76 -10.80
CA LYS A 63 -13.34 30.03 -11.45
C LYS A 63 -13.39 29.96 -12.98
N ASN A 64 -13.56 28.76 -13.56
CA ASN A 64 -13.49 28.60 -15.01
C ASN A 64 -14.87 28.85 -15.66
N ASN A 65 -15.08 30.09 -16.10
CA ASN A 65 -16.30 30.53 -16.80
C ASN A 65 -16.64 29.66 -18.02
N PHE A 66 -15.64 29.06 -18.66
CA PHE A 66 -15.85 28.15 -19.79
C PHE A 66 -16.57 26.85 -19.38
N ILE A 67 -16.17 26.23 -18.26
CA ILE A 67 -16.78 24.99 -17.77
C ILE A 67 -18.22 25.24 -17.32
N LYS A 68 -18.48 26.38 -16.66
CA LYS A 68 -19.84 26.82 -16.30
C LYS A 68 -20.73 26.98 -17.54
N ALA A 69 -20.21 27.63 -18.58
CA ALA A 69 -20.93 27.83 -19.84
C ALA A 69 -21.23 26.51 -20.57
N ILE A 70 -20.26 25.59 -20.64
CA ILE A 70 -20.46 24.27 -21.25
C ILE A 70 -21.46 23.43 -20.46
N ALA A 71 -21.37 23.40 -19.13
CA ALA A 71 -22.31 22.63 -18.31
C ALA A 71 -23.76 23.12 -18.48
N LYS A 72 -23.96 24.45 -18.53
CA LYS A 72 -25.27 25.05 -18.80
C LYS A 72 -25.77 24.70 -20.20
N LYS A 73 -24.90 24.73 -21.21
CA LYS A 73 -25.26 24.45 -22.61
C LYS A 73 -25.55 22.97 -22.87
N LEU A 74 -24.76 22.06 -22.31
CA LEU A 74 -24.87 20.62 -22.57
C LEU A 74 -25.89 19.91 -21.67
N PHE A 75 -26.06 20.36 -20.43
CA PHE A 75 -26.84 19.64 -19.43
C PHE A 75 -28.00 20.45 -18.85
N GLY A 76 -28.23 21.68 -19.31
CA GLY A 76 -29.34 22.54 -18.85
C GLY A 76 -29.32 22.86 -17.36
N ARG A 77 -28.21 22.56 -16.66
CA ARG A 77 -28.07 22.70 -15.21
C ARG A 77 -26.91 23.61 -14.86
N GLU A 78 -27.06 24.32 -13.75
CA GLU A 78 -25.98 25.09 -13.17
C GLU A 78 -24.91 24.13 -12.63
N TRP A 79 -23.65 24.39 -12.98
CA TRP A 79 -22.54 23.60 -12.44
C TRP A 79 -22.36 23.96 -10.96
N LYS A 80 -22.43 22.94 -10.10
CA LYS A 80 -22.17 23.06 -8.67
C LYS A 80 -20.82 22.41 -8.35
N PRO A 81 -19.93 23.09 -7.62
CA PRO A 81 -18.71 22.46 -7.13
C PRO A 81 -19.08 21.26 -6.27
N GLN A 82 -18.45 20.12 -6.53
CA GLN A 82 -18.61 18.97 -5.64
C GLN A 82 -17.78 19.21 -4.37
N PRO A 83 -18.29 18.85 -3.19
CA PRO A 83 -17.51 18.96 -1.96
C PRO A 83 -16.27 18.05 -2.06
N VAL A 84 -15.15 18.51 -1.48
CA VAL A 84 -14.00 17.64 -1.28
C VAL A 84 -14.38 16.57 -0.26
N THR A 85 -14.35 15.30 -0.66
CA THR A 85 -14.64 14.16 0.20
C THR A 85 -13.40 13.29 0.41
N ILE A 86 -13.39 12.50 1.49
CA ILE A 86 -12.33 11.50 1.74
C ILE A 86 -12.19 10.55 0.54
N ALA A 87 -13.32 10.10 -0.04
CA ALA A 87 -13.31 9.21 -1.20
C ALA A 87 -12.66 9.86 -2.43
N LEU A 88 -12.94 11.14 -2.70
CA LEU A 88 -12.29 11.89 -3.77
C LEU A 88 -10.78 12.00 -3.55
N LEU A 89 -10.35 12.31 -2.32
CA LEU A 89 -8.94 12.42 -1.97
C LEU A 89 -8.23 11.08 -2.11
N LYS A 90 -8.76 10.00 -1.53
CA LYS A 90 -8.20 8.65 -1.66
C LYS A 90 -8.06 8.21 -3.12
N ARG A 91 -9.02 8.53 -3.99
CA ARG A 91 -8.91 8.26 -5.43
C ARG A 91 -7.79 9.04 -6.10
N LYS A 92 -7.60 10.32 -5.75
CA LYS A 92 -6.48 11.13 -6.25
C LYS A 92 -5.14 10.59 -5.74
N GLU A 93 -5.07 10.17 -4.47
CA GLU A 93 -3.88 9.55 -3.91
C GLU A 93 -3.56 8.20 -4.58
N SER A 94 -4.57 7.36 -4.83
CA SER A 94 -4.42 6.09 -5.56
C SER A 94 -3.85 6.32 -6.97
N ALA A 95 -4.30 7.35 -7.69
CA ALA A 95 -3.74 7.72 -8.99
C ALA A 95 -2.25 8.15 -8.89
N ILE A 96 -1.87 8.83 -7.80
CA ILE A 96 -0.46 9.15 -7.54
C ILE A 96 0.33 7.86 -7.23
N GLY A 97 -0.21 6.95 -6.43
CA GLY A 97 0.42 5.66 -6.15
C GLY A 97 0.60 4.77 -7.38
N ALA A 98 -0.39 4.75 -8.27
CA ALA A 98 -0.29 4.07 -9.57
C ALA A 98 0.94 4.54 -10.38
N SER A 99 1.26 5.84 -10.33
CA SER A 99 2.41 6.42 -11.04
C SER A 99 3.78 5.90 -10.55
N LEU A 100 3.85 5.20 -9.42
CA LEU A 100 5.07 4.56 -8.94
C LEU A 100 5.41 3.31 -9.73
N PHE A 101 4.40 2.67 -10.32
CA PHE A 101 4.48 1.35 -10.95
C PHE A 101 4.26 1.41 -12.46
N TYR A 102 4.25 2.61 -13.04
CA TYR A 102 3.94 2.79 -14.45
C TYR A 102 4.92 2.01 -15.33
N SER A 103 4.39 1.00 -16.02
CA SER A 103 5.13 0.08 -16.88
C SER A 103 5.16 0.51 -18.35
N GLY A 104 4.44 1.58 -18.71
CA GLY A 104 4.25 1.99 -20.11
C GLY A 104 3.16 1.21 -20.86
N ARG A 105 2.49 0.24 -20.22
CA ARG A 105 1.53 -0.65 -20.88
C ARG A 105 0.12 -0.02 -20.90
N PRO A 106 -0.51 0.17 -22.08
CA PRO A 106 -1.82 0.82 -22.18
C PRO A 106 -2.98 -0.07 -21.69
N ASN A 107 -2.78 -1.38 -21.61
CA ASN A 107 -3.75 -2.40 -21.20
C ASN A 107 -3.64 -2.77 -19.71
N GLU A 108 -2.92 -1.97 -18.93
CA GLU A 108 -2.65 -2.23 -17.53
C GLU A 108 -3.18 -1.09 -16.65
N ARG A 109 -3.92 -1.45 -15.60
CA ARG A 109 -4.34 -0.54 -14.54
C ARG A 109 -3.68 -0.97 -13.25
N VAL A 110 -2.97 -0.03 -12.63
CA VAL A 110 -2.35 -0.24 -11.31
C VAL A 110 -2.94 0.75 -10.32
N GLU A 111 -3.10 0.32 -9.08
CA GLU A 111 -3.40 1.17 -7.94
C GLU A 111 -2.50 0.79 -6.77
N PHE A 112 -2.07 1.80 -6.02
CA PHE A 112 -1.38 1.61 -4.76
C PHE A 112 -1.78 2.71 -3.80
N PHE A 113 -2.32 2.37 -2.63
CA PHE A 113 -2.78 3.37 -1.69
C PHE A 113 -2.84 2.88 -0.25
N ASN A 114 -2.77 3.84 0.66
CA ASN A 114 -3.10 3.66 2.07
C ASN A 114 -4.60 3.88 2.28
N ASP A 115 -5.31 2.90 2.82
CA ASP A 115 -6.73 3.05 3.12
C ASP A 115 -6.97 3.66 4.51
N ASN A 116 -6.32 3.11 5.52
CA ASN A 116 -6.46 3.52 6.91
C ASN A 116 -5.11 3.41 7.64
N GLN A 117 -5.11 3.58 8.96
CA GLN A 117 -3.86 3.58 9.74
C GLN A 117 -3.00 2.31 9.55
N LYS A 118 -3.61 1.17 9.20
CA LYS A 118 -2.94 -0.13 9.12
C LYS A 118 -3.01 -0.75 7.73
N SER A 119 -4.03 -0.44 6.92
CA SER A 119 -4.26 -1.14 5.65
C SER A 119 -3.67 -0.40 4.45
N TRP A 120 -2.92 -1.16 3.66
CA TRP A 120 -2.36 -0.76 2.37
C TRP A 120 -2.79 -1.74 1.29
N PHE A 121 -3.06 -1.23 0.11
CA PHE A 121 -3.53 -2.04 -1.02
C PHE A 121 -2.66 -1.80 -2.24
N PHE A 122 -2.34 -2.89 -2.92
CA PHE A 122 -1.89 -2.90 -4.30
C PHE A 122 -2.93 -3.62 -5.14
N TYR A 123 -3.34 -3.02 -6.25
CA TYR A 123 -4.20 -3.66 -7.23
C TYR A 123 -3.56 -3.54 -8.61
N GLN A 124 -3.61 -4.61 -9.37
CA GLN A 124 -3.17 -4.64 -10.75
C GLN A 124 -4.21 -5.38 -11.58
N GLU A 125 -4.57 -4.81 -12.71
CA GLU A 125 -5.43 -5.41 -13.72
C GLU A 125 -4.74 -5.30 -15.07
N VAL A 126 -4.71 -6.41 -15.81
CA VAL A 126 -4.16 -6.50 -17.17
C VAL A 126 -5.23 -7.09 -18.08
N VAL A 127 -5.49 -6.42 -19.20
CA VAL A 127 -6.35 -6.94 -20.27
C VAL A 127 -5.47 -7.67 -21.27
N ASP A 128 -5.66 -8.97 -21.46
CA ASP A 128 -4.88 -9.74 -22.43
C ASP A 128 -5.29 -9.49 -23.89
N SER A 129 -4.61 -10.13 -24.83
CA SER A 129 -4.87 -9.98 -26.28
C SER A 129 -6.26 -10.42 -26.71
N ASN A 130 -6.95 -11.24 -25.90
CA ASN A 130 -8.31 -11.72 -26.17
C ASN A 130 -9.37 -10.84 -25.50
N GLY A 131 -8.96 -9.76 -24.81
CA GLY A 131 -9.86 -8.90 -24.04
C GLY A 131 -10.23 -9.47 -22.67
N VAL A 132 -9.54 -10.52 -22.19
CA VAL A 132 -9.82 -11.10 -20.88
C VAL A 132 -9.08 -10.31 -19.80
N HIS A 133 -9.80 -9.96 -18.73
CA HIS A 133 -9.28 -9.23 -17.59
C HIS A 133 -8.65 -10.18 -16.57
N HIS A 134 -7.38 -9.95 -16.24
CA HIS A 134 -6.66 -10.63 -15.17
C HIS A 134 -6.34 -9.63 -14.07
N SER A 135 -6.77 -9.88 -12.83
CA SER A 135 -6.53 -8.96 -11.72
C SER A 135 -5.89 -9.61 -10.52
N THR A 136 -5.02 -8.88 -9.84
CA THR A 136 -4.41 -9.24 -8.56
C THR A 136 -4.63 -8.11 -7.56
N THR A 137 -5.10 -8.47 -6.36
CA THR A 137 -5.21 -7.55 -5.22
C THR A 137 -4.34 -8.07 -4.08
N LEU A 138 -3.40 -7.27 -3.60
CA LEU A 138 -2.61 -7.55 -2.41
C LEU A 138 -3.04 -6.59 -1.29
N HIS A 139 -3.47 -7.15 -0.15
CA HIS A 139 -3.79 -6.40 1.05
C HIS A 139 -2.66 -6.59 2.06
N TYR A 140 -2.07 -5.49 2.51
CA TYR A 140 -1.05 -5.48 3.54
C TYR A 140 -1.58 -4.80 4.79
N GLU A 141 -1.41 -5.45 5.94
CA GLU A 141 -1.71 -4.90 7.26
C GLU A 141 -0.42 -4.65 8.04
N VAL A 142 -0.27 -3.41 8.51
CA VAL A 142 0.85 -3.03 9.38
C VAL A 142 0.51 -3.37 10.82
N ASN A 143 1.33 -4.25 11.41
CA ASN A 143 1.26 -4.68 12.80
C ASN A 143 2.51 -4.25 13.57
N PRO A 144 2.48 -4.22 14.92
CA PRO A 144 3.67 -3.90 15.72
C PRO A 144 4.90 -4.76 15.38
N HIS A 145 4.70 -5.98 14.92
CA HIS A 145 5.79 -6.95 14.64
C HIS A 145 6.23 -7.00 13.17
N GLY A 146 5.55 -6.30 12.27
CA GLY A 146 5.89 -6.28 10.84
C GLY A 146 4.68 -6.05 9.94
N ILE A 147 4.86 -6.29 8.64
CA ILE A 147 3.82 -6.12 7.62
C ILE A 147 3.31 -7.49 7.21
N MET A 148 2.00 -7.70 7.40
CA MET A 148 1.33 -8.96 7.09
C MET A 148 0.60 -8.83 5.76
N LYS A 149 0.83 -9.76 4.84
CA LYS A 149 0.02 -9.95 3.64
C LYS A 149 -1.23 -10.74 4.02
N VAL A 150 -2.38 -10.10 3.90
CA VAL A 150 -3.68 -10.69 4.23
C VAL A 150 -4.21 -11.40 3.01
N SER A 151 -4.59 -12.67 3.19
CA SER A 151 -5.30 -13.42 2.15
C SER A 151 -6.78 -13.55 2.49
N ASN A 152 -7.62 -13.31 1.50
CA ASN A 152 -9.07 -13.40 1.60
C ASN A 152 -9.58 -14.77 1.10
N HIS A 153 -8.67 -15.65 0.64
CA HIS A 153 -9.01 -16.93 0.06
C HIS A 153 -9.00 -18.03 1.11
N THR A 154 -10.06 -18.84 1.13
CA THR A 154 -10.19 -20.00 2.01
C THR A 154 -8.99 -20.95 1.83
N GLY A 155 -8.26 -21.21 2.91
CA GLY A 155 -7.09 -22.10 2.91
C GLY A 155 -5.74 -21.44 2.65
N MET A 156 -5.71 -20.14 2.30
CA MET A 156 -4.46 -19.38 2.22
C MET A 156 -4.10 -18.78 3.58
N LYS A 157 -2.81 -18.78 3.92
CA LYS A 157 -2.32 -18.23 5.18
C LYS A 157 -2.00 -16.74 5.03
N CYS A 158 -2.32 -15.96 6.05
CA CYS A 158 -1.71 -14.65 6.23
C CYS A 158 -0.26 -14.84 6.65
N GLU A 159 0.65 -14.08 6.05
CA GLU A 159 2.08 -14.22 6.32
C GLU A 159 2.77 -12.85 6.40
N TYR A 160 3.84 -12.77 7.19
CA TYR A 160 4.68 -11.58 7.20
C TYR A 160 5.53 -11.54 5.93
N ILE A 161 5.48 -10.42 5.22
CA ILE A 161 6.33 -10.23 4.05
C ILE A 161 7.78 -10.04 4.50
N SER A 162 8.71 -10.57 3.73
CA SER A 162 10.15 -10.48 3.99
C SER A 162 10.92 -10.37 2.67
N GLY A 163 12.24 -10.18 2.76
CA GLY A 163 13.11 -10.10 1.58
C GLY A 163 12.67 -9.03 0.59
N LYS A 164 12.58 -9.39 -0.69
CA LYS A 164 12.37 -8.40 -1.75
C LYS A 164 10.98 -7.75 -1.74
N GLU A 165 9.94 -8.51 -1.38
CA GLU A 165 8.58 -7.96 -1.28
C GLU A 165 8.51 -6.89 -0.19
N TYR A 166 9.14 -7.15 0.96
CA TYR A 166 9.25 -6.19 2.06
C TYR A 166 9.97 -4.90 1.63
N GLU A 167 11.15 -5.02 1.02
CA GLU A 167 11.92 -3.86 0.54
C GLU A 167 11.12 -3.01 -0.44
N ASN A 168 10.49 -3.66 -1.43
CA ASN A 168 9.70 -2.98 -2.45
C ASN A 168 8.48 -2.30 -1.83
N PHE A 169 7.82 -2.93 -0.86
CA PHE A 169 6.69 -2.34 -0.14
C PHE A 169 7.13 -1.08 0.62
N MET A 170 8.21 -1.15 1.40
CA MET A 170 8.70 -0.01 2.18
C MET A 170 9.11 1.18 1.29
N LEU A 171 9.83 0.91 0.19
CA LEU A 171 10.20 1.94 -0.78
C LEU A 171 8.97 2.57 -1.43
N SER A 172 7.98 1.75 -1.81
CA SER A 172 6.74 2.21 -2.45
C SER A 172 5.89 3.04 -1.49
N ALA A 173 5.75 2.63 -0.23
CA ALA A 173 5.00 3.37 0.79
C ALA A 173 5.62 4.75 1.06
N GLN A 174 6.95 4.82 1.17
CA GLN A 174 7.66 6.09 1.33
C GLN A 174 7.53 6.99 0.09
N ALA A 175 7.72 6.44 -1.11
CA ALA A 175 7.59 7.18 -2.36
C ALA A 175 6.15 7.68 -2.58
N TYR A 176 5.15 6.84 -2.27
CA TYR A 176 3.74 7.20 -2.26
C TYR A 176 3.49 8.41 -1.39
N PHE A 177 3.90 8.34 -0.12
CA PHE A 177 3.71 9.41 0.84
C PHE A 177 4.34 10.72 0.36
N ASN A 178 5.60 10.68 -0.09
CA ASN A 178 6.32 11.85 -0.57
C ASN A 178 5.62 12.51 -1.78
N ARG A 179 5.17 11.70 -2.75
CA ARG A 179 4.47 12.22 -3.94
C ARG A 179 3.07 12.73 -3.59
N VAL A 180 2.32 12.04 -2.74
CA VAL A 180 0.99 12.48 -2.30
C VAL A 180 1.09 13.81 -1.56
N LYS A 181 2.01 13.91 -0.60
CA LYS A 181 2.27 15.17 0.11
C LYS A 181 2.59 16.29 -0.87
N LYS A 182 3.56 16.09 -1.76
CA LYS A 182 4.01 17.09 -2.73
C LYS A 182 2.95 17.52 -3.75
N HIS A 183 2.20 16.58 -4.31
CA HIS A 183 1.36 16.85 -5.48
C HIS A 183 -0.13 17.03 -5.16
N LEU A 184 -0.58 16.60 -3.97
CA LEU A 184 -1.98 16.72 -3.57
C LEU A 184 -2.19 17.68 -2.40
N TYR A 185 -1.23 17.78 -1.48
CA TYR A 185 -1.42 18.48 -0.20
C TYR A 185 -0.52 19.69 0.03
N SER A 186 0.64 19.77 -0.63
CA SER A 186 1.47 20.97 -0.61
C SER A 186 0.71 22.15 -1.21
N GLN A 187 0.78 23.27 -0.52
CA GLN A 187 0.39 24.57 -1.05
C GLN A 187 1.56 25.05 -1.92
N GLU A 188 1.29 25.45 -3.17
CA GLU A 188 2.20 26.39 -3.83
C GLU A 188 2.22 27.72 -3.07
#